data_AF-M7Z2K3-F1
#
_entry.id   AF-M7Z2K3-F1
#
_cell.length_a   1.000
_cell.length_b   1.000
_cell.length_c   1.000
_cell.angle_alpha   90.00
_cell.angle_beta   90.00
_cell.angle_gamma   90.00
#
_symmetry.space_group_name_H-M   'P 1'
#
loop_
_entity.id
_entity.type
_entity.pdbx_description
1 polymer ?
#
loop_
_entity_poly.entity_id
_entity_poly.type
_entity_poly.pdbx_seq_one_letter_code
_entity_poly.pdbx_strand_id
1 'polypeptide(L)'
;MTLESWIVDMCQEKKKSLVLHLATGRQNRPRYSPASGFYGLELQGSSPIHLSSVLRAPGLDPRMLGYAALLNEPGEVAVYLGNLLDKTYTGVYHVNLTLHLYFHPAPPPLTQHADLIVPISRSLPLNDGQWFAVQNATDVQSKSLSIPSNTYRAVLEVSVSFHSSDEFWYTNPPNEYIQANNLSSVSGNGAFREVIVKVDDHIVGAVWPFTVIYTGGVNPLLWRPITGIGSFNLPTYDIDITPFLGKLLDGKEHNFGFAVTNALDVWYIDANLHLWLDHKSKKTVGSLISYDAPALALNLDYGFSGLDGKFVTGASRHVSATGSVKSSYGEVTTTFYQRFSYVNSNVYRSNGTVQVVNQTIDAKSGVFVKDTSAVLLSEEVHKVFPLYVYTGTSDQVGDEYSLISLVKLGINEKSVSGGKLGFSYRSLRNAQSARGTMKVKKNLVVSGLGQTHQVYKYMGTDGCYFRDVSSKNYTIISDNSGDSCSKGSPSSGVKFSSNKNQPARKRLLKL
;
A
#
# COMPACT_ATOMS: atom_id res chain seq x y z
N MET A 1 41.36 -2.19 23.04
CA MET A 1 40.10 -2.96 23.06
C MET A 1 39.06 -2.13 22.34
N THR A 2 38.88 -2.39 21.05
CA THR A 2 37.99 -1.63 20.16
C THR A 2 36.56 -2.15 20.26
N LEU A 3 35.61 -1.25 19.98
CA LEU A 3 34.15 -1.37 20.09
C LEU A 3 33.51 -2.48 19.21
N GLU A 4 34.32 -3.31 18.54
CA GLU A 4 33.90 -4.25 17.50
C GLU A 4 33.41 -5.60 18.04
N SER A 5 33.76 -5.98 19.28
CA SER A 5 33.45 -7.32 19.78
C SER A 5 32.11 -7.46 20.53
N TRP A 6 31.39 -6.36 20.80
CA TRP A 6 30.13 -6.42 21.58
C TRP A 6 28.85 -6.41 20.73
N ILE A 7 28.91 -6.00 19.46
CA ILE A 7 27.71 -5.89 18.60
C ILE A 7 27.32 -7.26 18.01
N VAL A 8 28.27 -8.18 17.86
CA VAL A 8 28.04 -9.49 17.21
C VAL A 8 27.34 -10.49 18.16
N ASP A 9 27.70 -10.53 19.44
CA ASP A 9 27.20 -11.57 20.37
C ASP A 9 25.80 -11.29 20.95
N MET A 10 25.30 -10.06 20.92
CA MET A 10 23.98 -9.72 21.48
C MET A 10 22.81 -9.89 20.48
N CYS A 11 23.08 -10.30 19.24
CA CYS A 11 22.11 -10.24 18.14
C CYS A 11 21.15 -11.43 18.02
N GLN A 12 21.31 -12.51 18.80
CA GLN A 12 20.53 -13.75 18.58
C GLN A 12 19.17 -13.84 19.29
N GLU A 13 18.83 -12.97 20.25
CA GLU A 13 17.67 -13.22 21.13
C GLU A 13 16.66 -12.07 21.29
N LYS A 14 16.75 -10.97 20.52
CA LYS A 14 15.91 -9.78 20.76
C LYS A 14 15.12 -9.34 19.54
N LYS A 15 13.84 -9.04 19.74
CA LYS A 15 13.03 -8.33 18.73
C LYS A 15 13.70 -6.99 18.44
N LYS A 16 14.10 -6.78 17.20
CA LYS A 16 14.46 -5.45 16.69
C LYS A 16 13.15 -4.77 16.25
N SER A 17 13.04 -3.47 16.36
CA SER A 17 12.00 -2.70 15.68
C SER A 17 12.61 -1.42 15.20
N LEU A 18 12.21 -0.94 14.04
CA LEU A 18 12.88 0.17 13.39
C LEU A 18 11.89 1.30 13.12
N VAL A 19 12.30 2.52 13.45
CA VAL A 19 11.59 3.73 13.04
C VAL A 19 12.59 4.63 12.33
N LEU A 20 12.25 5.05 11.12
CA LEU A 20 13.00 6.06 10.40
C LEU A 20 12.37 7.43 10.66
N HIS A 21 13.18 8.40 11.05
CA HIS A 21 12.77 9.80 11.08
C HIS A 21 13.50 10.56 9.97
N LEU A 22 12.72 11.17 9.09
CA LEU A 22 13.16 12.14 8.11
C LEU A 22 12.73 13.52 8.60
N ALA A 23 13.69 14.36 8.99
CA ALA A 23 13.42 15.74 9.34
C ALA A 23 13.91 16.65 8.22
N THR A 24 13.01 17.40 7.59
CA THR A 24 13.40 18.48 6.69
C THR A 24 13.65 19.75 7.50
N GLY A 25 14.84 20.32 7.39
CA GLY A 25 15.21 21.57 8.08
C GLY A 25 14.45 22.81 7.59
N ARG A 26 14.59 23.92 8.34
CA ARG A 26 13.95 25.24 8.11
C ARG A 26 13.90 25.61 6.62
N GLN A 27 12.69 25.76 6.09
CA GLN A 27 12.43 26.16 4.72
C GLN A 27 12.09 27.64 4.63
N ASN A 28 12.72 28.37 3.72
CA ASN A 28 12.20 29.66 3.25
C ASN A 28 11.09 29.40 2.22
N ARG A 29 9.84 29.35 2.68
CA ARG A 29 8.56 29.36 1.92
C ARG A 29 8.59 28.63 0.56
N PRO A 30 8.39 27.30 0.50
CA PRO A 30 8.19 26.63 -0.79
C PRO A 30 6.81 26.99 -1.39
N ARG A 31 6.79 27.34 -2.68
CA ARG A 31 5.55 27.46 -3.50
C ARG A 31 5.20 26.15 -4.22
N TYR A 32 6.14 25.21 -4.30
CA TYR A 32 5.92 23.86 -4.84
C TYR A 32 5.55 22.88 -3.74
N SER A 33 4.75 21.88 -4.05
CA SER A 33 4.64 20.69 -3.21
C SER A 33 5.77 19.73 -3.56
N PRO A 34 6.73 19.47 -2.67
CA PRO A 34 7.64 18.34 -2.87
C PRO A 34 6.93 16.98 -2.75
N ALA A 35 5.67 16.91 -2.31
CA ALA A 35 4.87 15.68 -2.37
C ALA A 35 4.50 15.23 -3.79
N SER A 36 4.67 16.11 -4.78
CA SER A 36 4.70 15.74 -6.20
C SER A 36 6.08 15.24 -6.65
N GLY A 37 7.07 15.22 -5.76
CA GLY A 37 8.38 14.58 -5.92
C GLY A 37 8.47 13.28 -5.12
N PHE A 38 9.29 12.35 -5.61
CA PHE A 38 9.50 11.03 -5.03
C PHE A 38 10.17 11.09 -3.65
N TYR A 39 9.66 10.30 -2.70
CA TYR A 39 10.32 10.00 -1.42
C TYR A 39 10.55 8.50 -1.31
N GLY A 40 11.75 8.06 -1.67
CA GLY A 40 12.26 6.72 -1.36
C GLY A 40 13.43 6.84 -0.39
N LEU A 41 13.43 6.04 0.67
CA LEU A 41 14.67 5.70 1.36
C LEU A 41 15.21 4.44 0.68
N GLU A 42 16.52 4.32 0.50
CA GLU A 42 17.13 3.15 -0.11
C GLU A 42 18.31 2.71 0.77
N LEU A 43 18.33 1.47 1.24
CA LEU A 43 19.52 0.87 1.87
C LEU A 43 20.35 0.20 0.77
N GLN A 44 21.56 0.68 0.51
CA GLN A 44 22.50 0.08 -0.42
C GLN A 44 23.43 -0.91 0.27
N GLY A 45 23.17 -2.21 0.11
CA GLY A 45 24.20 -3.24 0.29
C GLY A 45 25.00 -3.43 -1.01
N SER A 46 25.65 -4.59 -1.18
CA SER A 46 26.19 -5.04 -2.48
C SER A 46 25.15 -5.10 -3.61
N SER A 47 23.88 -4.82 -3.31
CA SER A 47 22.82 -4.43 -4.25
C SER A 47 21.85 -3.44 -3.57
N PRO A 48 21.27 -2.47 -4.30
CA PRO A 48 20.45 -1.41 -3.72
C PRO A 48 19.03 -1.84 -3.37
N ILE A 49 18.63 -1.77 -2.09
CA ILE A 49 17.34 -2.20 -1.56
C ILE A 49 16.48 -1.01 -1.14
N HIS A 50 15.22 -1.01 -1.55
CA HIS A 50 14.33 0.14 -1.38
C HIS A 50 13.48 0.01 -0.12
N LEU A 51 13.54 1.02 0.74
CA LEU A 51 12.61 1.24 1.84
C LEU A 51 11.60 2.32 1.42
N SER A 52 10.36 1.93 1.16
CA SER A 52 9.29 2.93 1.06
C SER A 52 9.25 3.73 2.37
N SER A 53 9.42 5.04 2.25
CA SER A 53 9.55 6.05 3.31
C SER A 53 8.75 5.74 4.58
N VAL A 54 9.39 5.15 5.60
CA VAL A 54 8.73 4.87 6.90
C VAL A 54 8.75 6.13 7.75
N LEU A 55 7.95 7.14 7.41
CA LEU A 55 7.68 8.27 8.29
C LEU A 55 6.51 7.91 9.20
N ARG A 56 6.82 7.49 10.43
CA ARG A 56 5.80 7.26 11.46
C ARG A 56 5.99 8.20 12.65
N ALA A 57 4.87 8.69 13.17
CA ALA A 57 4.75 9.08 14.57
C ALA A 57 5.02 7.85 15.46
N PRO A 58 5.46 8.01 16.72
CA PRO A 58 6.04 6.94 17.52
C PRO A 58 5.09 5.74 17.62
N GLY A 59 5.53 4.62 17.06
CA GLY A 59 4.79 3.36 17.05
C GLY A 59 5.51 2.31 16.19
N LEU A 60 5.79 1.15 16.77
CA LEU A 60 6.50 0.02 16.14
C LEU A 60 5.85 -0.37 14.80
N ASP A 61 6.63 -0.45 13.71
CA ASP A 61 6.20 -1.07 12.45
C ASP A 61 6.70 -2.52 12.39
N PRO A 62 5.80 -3.53 12.44
CA PRO A 62 6.18 -4.92 12.30
C PRO A 62 6.86 -5.26 10.96
N ARG A 63 6.61 -4.48 9.89
CA ARG A 63 7.17 -4.77 8.55
C ARG A 63 8.66 -4.49 8.47
N MET A 64 9.17 -3.55 9.26
CA MET A 64 10.61 -3.26 9.29
C MET A 64 11.44 -4.34 9.99
N LEU A 65 10.80 -5.26 10.72
CA LEU A 65 11.49 -6.48 11.17
C LEU A 65 11.87 -7.39 9.99
N GLY A 66 11.14 -7.32 8.87
CA GLY A 66 11.46 -8.08 7.66
C GLY A 66 12.85 -7.79 7.12
N TYR A 67 13.34 -6.55 7.30
CA TYR A 67 14.64 -6.07 6.81
C TYR A 67 15.81 -6.34 7.77
N ALA A 68 15.60 -7.14 8.82
CA ALA A 68 16.64 -7.42 9.82
C ALA A 68 17.92 -7.99 9.21
N ALA A 69 17.83 -8.80 8.14
CA ALA A 69 18.98 -9.35 7.43
C ALA A 69 19.92 -8.27 6.87
N LEU A 70 19.38 -7.14 6.41
CA LEU A 70 20.17 -6.03 5.84
C LEU A 70 20.81 -5.17 6.90
N LEU A 71 20.10 -4.97 8.00
CA LEU A 71 20.55 -4.12 9.10
C LEU A 71 21.54 -4.82 10.02
N ASN A 72 21.86 -6.09 9.76
CA ASN A 72 22.79 -6.87 10.55
C ASN A 72 24.25 -6.71 10.11
N GLU A 73 24.48 -6.16 8.91
CA GLU A 73 25.80 -5.92 8.34
C GLU A 73 25.97 -4.44 7.97
N PRO A 74 27.20 -3.89 7.97
CA PRO A 74 27.46 -2.55 7.46
C PRO A 74 27.02 -2.41 5.99
N GLY A 75 26.27 -1.36 5.69
CA GLY A 75 25.82 -1.03 4.34
C GLY A 75 25.77 0.47 4.10
N GLU A 76 25.79 0.85 2.83
CA GLU A 76 25.50 2.22 2.38
C GLU A 76 23.99 2.48 2.45
N VAL A 77 23.59 3.74 2.56
CA VAL A 77 22.18 4.15 2.55
C VAL A 77 22.07 5.33 1.60
N ALA A 78 21.29 5.18 0.55
CA ALA A 78 20.99 6.22 -0.41
C ALA A 78 19.62 6.85 -0.12
N VAL A 79 19.54 8.17 -0.27
CA VAL A 79 18.28 8.90 -0.19
C VAL A 79 18.13 9.69 -1.48
N TYR A 80 17.04 9.46 -2.18
CA TYR A 80 16.67 10.26 -3.35
C TYR A 80 15.46 11.13 -3.03
N LEU A 81 15.63 12.43 -3.27
CA LEU A 81 14.57 13.42 -3.18
C LEU A 81 14.60 14.29 -4.44
N GLY A 82 13.66 14.06 -5.34
CA GLY A 82 13.52 14.88 -6.55
C GLY A 82 13.17 16.32 -6.18
N ASN A 83 13.98 17.28 -6.62
CA ASN A 83 13.72 18.71 -6.41
C ASN A 83 13.77 19.48 -7.74
N LEU A 84 12.73 20.27 -8.01
CA LEU A 84 12.68 21.19 -9.13
C LEU A 84 13.03 22.60 -8.63
N LEU A 85 14.17 23.12 -9.08
CA LEU A 85 14.64 24.46 -8.76
C LEU A 85 14.55 25.37 -9.98
N ASP A 86 13.72 26.41 -9.90
CA ASP A 86 13.59 27.43 -10.94
C ASP A 86 13.25 28.83 -10.36
N LYS A 87 12.89 29.78 -11.22
CA LYS A 87 12.54 31.16 -10.82
C LYS A 87 11.28 31.25 -9.94
N THR A 88 10.42 30.23 -9.98
CA THR A 88 9.17 30.09 -9.23
C THR A 88 9.36 29.22 -7.98
N TYR A 89 10.14 28.15 -8.11
CA TYR A 89 10.40 27.12 -7.12
C TYR A 89 11.84 27.23 -6.62
N THR A 90 12.08 28.11 -5.66
CA THR A 90 13.44 28.42 -5.17
C THR A 90 13.83 27.65 -3.89
N GLY A 91 13.03 26.66 -3.48
CA GLY A 91 13.17 25.99 -2.19
C GLY A 91 14.21 24.87 -2.23
N VAL A 92 15.32 25.03 -1.51
CA VAL A 92 16.32 23.95 -1.32
C VAL A 92 15.93 23.11 -0.11
N TYR A 93 15.96 21.78 -0.24
CA TYR A 93 15.70 20.84 0.85
C TYR A 93 16.98 20.49 1.59
N HIS A 94 16.92 20.55 2.93
CA HIS A 94 17.93 19.98 3.81
C HIS A 94 17.30 18.81 4.56
N VAL A 95 17.89 17.62 4.45
CA VAL A 95 17.32 16.37 4.97
C VAL A 95 18.23 15.80 6.04
N ASN A 96 17.68 15.56 7.23
CA ASN A 96 18.33 14.77 8.26
C ASN A 96 17.65 13.40 8.32
N LEU A 97 18.45 12.34 8.20
CA LEU A 97 18.00 10.96 8.35
C LEU A 97 18.40 10.45 9.74
N THR A 98 17.45 9.87 10.47
CA THR A 98 17.71 9.22 11.76
C THR A 98 17.06 7.86 11.78
N LEU A 99 17.84 6.85 12.17
CA LEU A 99 17.41 5.47 12.28
C LEU A 99 17.31 5.06 13.76
N HIS A 100 16.12 4.73 14.23
CA HIS A 100 15.88 4.29 15.59
C HIS A 100 15.72 2.77 15.66
N LEU A 101 16.63 2.08 16.33
CA LEU A 101 16.56 0.64 16.60
C LEU A 101 16.07 0.39 18.04
N TYR A 102 14.92 -0.27 18.16
CA TYR A 102 14.33 -0.67 19.44
C TYR A 102 14.57 -2.15 19.69
N PHE A 103 15.17 -2.49 20.82
CA PHE A 103 15.44 -3.87 21.21
C PHE A 103 14.49 -4.28 22.33
N HIS A 104 13.57 -5.21 22.05
CA HIS A 104 12.66 -5.73 23.07
C HIS A 104 13.10 -7.14 23.50
N PRO A 105 13.23 -7.40 24.81
CA PRO A 105 13.33 -8.76 25.34
C PRO A 105 11.95 -9.41 25.25
N ALA A 106 11.64 -9.96 24.09
CA ALA A 106 10.45 -10.78 23.87
C ALA A 106 10.91 -12.19 23.52
N PRO A 107 10.10 -13.25 23.81
CA PRO A 107 10.41 -14.58 23.32
C PRO A 107 10.63 -14.57 21.80
N PRO A 108 11.48 -15.47 21.27
CA PRO A 108 11.81 -15.51 19.86
C PRO A 108 10.53 -15.50 19.00
N PRO A 109 10.52 -14.77 17.88
CA PRO A 109 9.32 -14.62 17.08
C PRO A 109 8.80 -15.99 16.63
N LEU A 110 7.47 -16.12 16.58
CA LEU A 110 6.79 -17.31 16.05
C LEU A 110 7.08 -17.54 14.56
N THR A 111 7.65 -16.54 13.87
CA THR A 111 8.00 -16.58 12.44
C THR A 111 9.43 -16.10 12.23
N GLN A 112 10.26 -16.91 11.57
CA GLN A 112 11.61 -16.55 11.15
C GLN A 112 11.56 -15.38 10.15
N HIS A 113 12.50 -14.44 10.24
CA HIS A 113 12.68 -13.37 9.24
C HIS A 113 13.28 -13.95 7.96
N ALA A 114 13.17 -13.23 6.84
CA ALA A 114 13.85 -13.63 5.61
C ALA A 114 15.37 -13.65 5.83
N ASP A 115 16.05 -14.65 5.29
CA ASP A 115 17.50 -14.81 5.39
C ASP A 115 18.22 -13.99 4.31
N LEU A 116 17.55 -13.70 3.19
CA LEU A 116 18.05 -12.89 2.09
C LEU A 116 16.93 -11.98 1.54
N ILE A 117 17.27 -10.73 1.25
CA ILE A 117 16.37 -9.78 0.57
C ILE A 117 17.06 -9.31 -0.71
N VAL A 118 16.40 -9.54 -1.84
CA VAL A 118 16.94 -9.19 -3.16
C VAL A 118 16.07 -8.09 -3.79
N PRO A 119 16.65 -6.94 -4.16
CA PRO A 119 15.89 -5.84 -4.74
C PRO A 119 15.59 -6.07 -6.22
N ILE A 120 14.35 -5.79 -6.60
CA ILE A 120 13.82 -5.87 -7.95
C ILE A 120 13.47 -4.46 -8.42
N SER A 121 14.53 -3.76 -8.81
CA SER A 121 14.56 -2.35 -9.23
C SER A 121 15.52 -2.15 -10.42
N ARG A 122 15.55 -0.95 -11.00
CA ARG A 122 16.48 -0.59 -12.08
C ARG A 122 17.94 -0.77 -11.63
N SER A 123 18.79 -1.24 -12.54
CA SER A 123 20.22 -1.39 -12.27
C SER A 123 20.96 -0.05 -12.29
N LEU A 124 21.94 0.10 -11.38
CA LEU A 124 22.90 1.20 -11.37
C LEU A 124 23.88 1.12 -12.57
N PRO A 125 24.55 2.22 -12.95
CA PRO A 125 24.45 3.57 -12.38
C PRO A 125 23.26 4.36 -12.95
N LEU A 126 22.67 5.22 -12.12
CA LEU A 126 21.59 6.13 -12.50
C LEU A 126 21.87 7.53 -11.92
N ASN A 127 21.48 8.56 -12.67
CA ASN A 127 21.48 9.95 -12.19
C ASN A 127 20.14 10.33 -11.52
N ASP A 128 19.21 9.38 -11.43
CA ASP A 128 17.86 9.48 -10.92
C ASP A 128 17.50 8.29 -10.00
N GLY A 129 16.25 8.20 -9.54
CA GLY A 129 15.78 7.12 -8.69
C GLY A 129 15.75 5.76 -9.40
N GLN A 130 15.94 4.67 -8.64
CA GLN A 130 16.01 3.31 -9.21
C GLN A 130 14.68 2.58 -9.34
N TRP A 131 13.56 3.20 -8.95
CA TRP A 131 12.25 2.62 -9.18
C TRP A 131 12.01 2.50 -10.69
N PHE A 132 11.41 1.39 -11.12
CA PHE A 132 10.93 1.28 -12.49
C PHE A 132 9.92 2.38 -12.78
N ALA A 133 9.91 2.91 -13.99
CA ALA A 133 9.04 4.00 -14.38
C ALA A 133 8.20 3.58 -15.59
N VAL A 134 7.03 2.99 -15.32
CA VAL A 134 6.07 2.57 -16.34
C VAL A 134 5.40 3.81 -16.94
N GLN A 135 5.58 4.00 -18.24
CA GLN A 135 5.15 5.20 -18.96
C GLN A 135 3.73 5.10 -19.55
N ASN A 136 3.24 3.89 -19.81
CA ASN A 136 1.93 3.66 -20.42
C ASN A 136 1.49 2.20 -20.27
N ALA A 137 0.27 1.87 -20.69
CA ALA A 137 -0.32 0.53 -20.58
C ALA A 137 0.42 -0.60 -21.31
N THR A 138 1.30 -0.30 -22.27
CA THR A 138 2.10 -1.30 -23.01
C THR A 138 3.53 -1.44 -22.50
N ASP A 139 3.93 -0.55 -21.58
CA ASP A 139 5.27 -0.54 -21.01
C ASP A 139 5.38 -1.59 -19.89
N VAL A 140 6.30 -2.53 -20.08
CA VAL A 140 6.58 -3.61 -19.14
C VAL A 140 8.01 -3.45 -18.64
N GLN A 141 8.13 -3.29 -17.32
CA GLN A 141 9.41 -3.14 -16.65
C GLN A 141 9.78 -4.45 -15.97
N SER A 142 11.04 -4.86 -16.02
CA SER A 142 11.43 -6.14 -15.44
C SER A 142 12.88 -6.23 -14.99
N LYS A 143 13.18 -7.25 -14.17
CA LYS A 143 14.53 -7.63 -13.77
C LYS A 143 14.66 -9.15 -13.78
N SER A 144 15.76 -9.65 -14.35
CA SER A 144 16.12 -11.06 -14.25
C SER A 144 17.04 -11.28 -13.06
N LEU A 145 16.76 -12.33 -12.27
CA LEU A 145 17.62 -12.78 -11.18
C LEU A 145 17.46 -14.27 -10.95
N SER A 146 18.48 -14.92 -10.39
CA SER A 146 18.39 -16.31 -9.94
C SER A 146 18.03 -16.39 -8.46
N ILE A 147 17.26 -17.42 -8.09
CA ILE A 147 16.90 -17.71 -6.69
C ILE A 147 17.81 -18.83 -6.17
N PRO A 148 18.41 -18.68 -4.96
CA PRO A 148 19.21 -19.73 -4.35
C PRO A 148 18.44 -21.04 -4.26
N SER A 149 19.03 -22.13 -4.76
CA SER A 149 18.36 -23.42 -4.91
C SER A 149 17.94 -24.09 -3.58
N ASN A 150 18.39 -23.57 -2.43
CA ASN A 150 17.98 -24.01 -1.10
C ASN A 150 16.87 -23.14 -0.49
N THR A 151 16.23 -22.25 -1.25
CA THR A 151 15.10 -21.43 -0.78
C THR A 151 13.89 -22.33 -0.51
N TYR A 152 13.25 -22.18 0.65
CA TYR A 152 12.02 -22.91 0.99
C TYR A 152 10.76 -22.02 1.10
N ARG A 153 10.92 -20.70 1.16
CA ARG A 153 9.82 -19.72 1.13
C ARG A 153 10.29 -18.48 0.37
N ALA A 154 9.39 -17.87 -0.39
CA ALA A 154 9.65 -16.63 -1.11
C ALA A 154 8.42 -15.71 -1.11
N VAL A 155 8.60 -14.45 -0.72
CA VAL A 155 7.54 -13.44 -0.69
C VAL A 155 8.06 -12.20 -1.42
N LEU A 156 7.27 -11.69 -2.36
CA LEU A 156 7.55 -10.46 -3.06
C LEU A 156 6.77 -9.32 -2.40
N GLU A 157 7.47 -8.33 -1.87
CA GLU A 157 6.88 -7.08 -1.40
C GLU A 157 6.95 -6.05 -2.52
N VAL A 158 5.81 -5.50 -2.94
CA VAL A 158 5.72 -4.53 -4.04
C VAL A 158 5.32 -3.16 -3.49
N SER A 159 6.02 -2.12 -3.94
CA SER A 159 5.76 -0.70 -3.66
C SER A 159 5.36 0.02 -4.94
N VAL A 160 4.38 0.93 -4.85
CA VAL A 160 3.81 1.62 -6.02
C VAL A 160 3.56 3.10 -5.70
N SER A 161 3.90 3.98 -6.64
CA SER A 161 3.58 5.41 -6.60
C SER A 161 3.18 5.90 -7.99
N PHE A 162 2.11 6.69 -8.12
CA PHE A 162 1.56 7.13 -9.41
C PHE A 162 1.53 8.66 -9.49
N HIS A 163 1.97 9.22 -10.62
CA HIS A 163 2.24 10.66 -10.78
C HIS A 163 1.90 11.14 -12.19
N SER A 164 2.15 12.42 -12.47
CA SER A 164 1.91 13.03 -13.79
C SER A 164 0.45 12.85 -14.24
N SER A 165 0.22 12.41 -15.48
CA SER A 165 -1.11 12.18 -16.06
C SER A 165 -1.98 11.22 -15.25
N ASP A 166 -1.37 10.31 -14.47
CA ASP A 166 -2.08 9.37 -13.61
C ASP A 166 -2.09 9.73 -12.13
N GLU A 167 -1.61 10.92 -11.70
CA GLU A 167 -1.69 11.34 -10.29
C GLU A 167 -3.14 11.31 -9.74
N PHE A 168 -4.12 11.55 -10.63
CA PHE A 168 -5.54 11.58 -10.32
C PHE A 168 -6.34 10.49 -11.03
N TRP A 169 -5.73 9.36 -11.40
CA TRP A 169 -6.36 8.31 -12.23
C TRP A 169 -7.80 7.93 -11.80
N TYR A 170 -8.11 7.96 -10.50
CA TYR A 170 -9.42 7.66 -9.92
C TYR A 170 -10.55 8.66 -10.28
N THR A 171 -10.20 9.81 -10.87
CA THR A 171 -11.13 10.83 -11.39
C THR A 171 -11.17 10.86 -12.92
N ASN A 172 -10.36 10.05 -13.61
CA ASN A 172 -10.26 10.09 -15.06
C ASN A 172 -11.54 9.53 -15.72
N PRO A 173 -12.13 10.25 -16.68
CA PRO A 173 -13.23 9.73 -17.49
C PRO A 173 -12.73 8.78 -18.59
N PRO A 174 -13.64 8.04 -19.25
CA PRO A 174 -13.33 7.29 -20.47
C PRO A 174 -12.89 8.20 -21.62
N ASN A 175 -12.14 7.65 -22.57
CA ASN A 175 -11.61 8.40 -23.71
C ASN A 175 -12.74 8.91 -24.63
N GLU A 176 -13.85 8.20 -24.70
CA GLU A 176 -15.04 8.56 -25.48
C GLU A 176 -15.65 9.89 -25.01
N TYR A 177 -15.68 10.12 -23.69
CA TYR A 177 -16.16 11.38 -23.12
C TYR A 177 -15.23 12.55 -23.46
N ILE A 178 -13.92 12.32 -23.42
CA ILE A 178 -12.91 13.32 -23.77
C ILE A 178 -13.03 13.70 -25.24
N GLN A 179 -13.11 12.71 -26.13
CA GLN A 179 -13.24 12.92 -27.57
C GLN A 179 -14.54 13.67 -27.92
N ALA A 180 -15.68 13.25 -27.36
CA ALA A 180 -16.97 13.87 -27.64
C ALA A 180 -17.06 15.34 -27.20
N ASN A 181 -16.27 15.74 -26.21
CA ASN A 181 -16.28 17.09 -25.63
C ASN A 181 -15.01 17.90 -25.94
N ASN A 182 -14.09 17.39 -26.79
CA ASN A 182 -12.83 18.04 -27.15
C ASN A 182 -11.96 18.46 -25.93
N LEU A 183 -11.86 17.61 -24.91
CA LEU A 183 -11.18 17.90 -23.64
C LEU A 183 -9.70 17.47 -23.64
N SER A 184 -8.88 18.04 -24.53
CA SER A 184 -7.49 17.59 -24.75
C SER A 184 -6.53 17.72 -23.55
N SER A 185 -6.92 18.46 -22.50
CA SER A 185 -6.13 18.63 -21.27
C SER A 185 -6.54 17.70 -20.13
N VAL A 186 -7.54 16.83 -20.35
CA VAL A 186 -8.04 15.90 -19.33
C VAL A 186 -7.41 14.53 -19.55
N SER A 187 -6.80 13.97 -18.52
CA SER A 187 -6.29 12.59 -18.53
C SER A 187 -7.43 11.58 -18.69
N GLY A 188 -7.25 10.62 -19.59
CA GLY A 188 -8.25 9.60 -19.91
C GLY A 188 -7.95 8.22 -19.31
N ASN A 189 -8.28 7.19 -20.10
CA ASN A 189 -8.14 5.78 -19.78
C ASN A 189 -9.00 5.28 -18.60
N GLY A 190 -10.02 6.04 -18.21
CA GLY A 190 -10.98 5.66 -17.17
C GLY A 190 -10.35 5.50 -15.78
N ALA A 191 -11.20 5.20 -14.80
CA ALA A 191 -10.86 5.24 -13.39
C ALA A 191 -10.37 3.90 -12.81
N PHE A 192 -9.66 3.06 -13.56
CA PHE A 192 -9.14 1.79 -13.03
C PHE A 192 -7.71 1.51 -13.50
N ARG A 193 -6.88 1.07 -12.55
CA ARG A 193 -5.47 0.71 -12.72
C ARG A 193 -5.19 -0.54 -11.89
N GLU A 194 -4.56 -1.53 -12.50
CA GLU A 194 -4.05 -2.75 -11.85
C GLU A 194 -2.58 -2.89 -12.17
N VAL A 195 -1.75 -3.01 -11.14
CA VAL A 195 -0.34 -3.42 -11.30
C VAL A 195 -0.31 -4.94 -11.37
N ILE A 196 0.11 -5.47 -12.51
CA ILE A 196 0.25 -6.91 -12.76
C ILE A 196 1.69 -7.30 -12.43
N VAL A 197 1.84 -8.34 -11.62
CA VAL A 197 3.14 -8.91 -11.26
C VAL A 197 3.30 -10.27 -11.92
N LYS A 198 4.34 -10.41 -12.74
CA LYS A 198 4.67 -11.64 -13.46
C LYS A 198 6.03 -12.18 -13.02
N VAL A 199 6.13 -13.50 -12.97
CA VAL A 199 7.41 -14.22 -12.94
C VAL A 199 7.42 -15.17 -14.12
N ASP A 200 8.39 -14.97 -15.02
CA ASP A 200 8.40 -15.53 -16.36
C ASP A 200 7.03 -15.29 -17.04
N ASP A 201 6.34 -16.37 -17.45
CA ASP A 201 5.05 -16.29 -18.13
C ASP A 201 3.82 -16.34 -17.18
N HIS A 202 4.02 -16.39 -15.85
CA HIS A 202 2.92 -16.55 -14.89
C HIS A 202 2.60 -15.24 -14.18
N ILE A 203 1.32 -14.88 -14.11
CA ILE A 203 0.83 -13.83 -13.19
C ILE A 203 0.84 -14.43 -11.78
N VAL A 204 1.80 -14.00 -10.96
CA VAL A 204 1.96 -14.50 -9.59
C VAL A 204 1.14 -13.70 -8.58
N GLY A 205 0.71 -12.49 -8.97
CA GLY A 205 -0.18 -11.65 -8.18
C GLY A 205 -0.53 -10.34 -8.89
N ALA A 206 -1.36 -9.55 -8.22
CA ALA A 206 -1.75 -8.21 -8.64
C ALA A 206 -1.76 -7.25 -7.44
N VAL A 207 -1.59 -5.96 -7.73
CA VAL A 207 -1.69 -4.87 -6.75
C VAL A 207 -2.72 -3.87 -7.22
N TRP A 208 -3.76 -3.68 -6.41
CA TRP A 208 -4.75 -2.62 -6.57
C TRP A 208 -4.49 -1.58 -5.49
N PRO A 209 -3.79 -0.48 -5.83
CA PRO A 209 -3.18 0.37 -4.82
C PRO A 209 -4.23 1.17 -4.06
N PHE A 210 -3.98 1.39 -2.78
CA PHE A 210 -4.65 2.46 -2.04
C PHE A 210 -4.47 3.78 -2.77
N THR A 211 -5.57 4.53 -2.95
CA THR A 211 -5.55 5.81 -3.66
C THR A 211 -4.96 6.90 -2.77
N VAL A 212 -3.63 6.99 -2.78
CA VAL A 212 -2.87 8.07 -2.15
C VAL A 212 -3.25 9.39 -2.81
N ILE A 213 -3.52 10.39 -1.97
CA ILE A 213 -3.65 11.79 -2.41
C ILE A 213 -2.43 12.54 -1.88
N TYR A 214 -1.56 12.96 -2.80
CA TYR A 214 -0.34 13.70 -2.49
C TYR A 214 -0.68 15.11 -1.98
N THR A 215 0.26 15.77 -1.29
CA THR A 215 -0.05 17.02 -0.56
C THR A 215 -0.34 18.22 -1.46
N GLY A 216 -0.19 18.08 -2.78
CA GLY A 216 -0.67 19.04 -3.78
C GLY A 216 -2.07 18.74 -4.34
N GLY A 217 -2.56 17.51 -4.18
CA GLY A 217 -3.70 16.99 -4.92
C GLY A 217 -5.06 17.45 -4.39
N VAL A 218 -6.04 17.53 -5.30
CA VAL A 218 -7.43 18.00 -5.09
C VAL A 218 -7.52 19.45 -4.61
N ASN A 219 -7.01 19.72 -3.41
CA ASN A 219 -6.85 21.06 -2.86
C ASN A 219 -5.66 21.04 -1.86
N PRO A 220 -4.56 21.76 -2.14
CA PRO A 220 -3.34 21.70 -1.32
C PRO A 220 -3.54 22.23 0.11
N LEU A 221 -4.59 23.00 0.37
CA LEU A 221 -4.91 23.52 1.71
C LEU A 221 -5.45 22.44 2.65
N LEU A 222 -5.88 21.30 2.13
CA LEU A 222 -6.35 20.17 2.92
C LEU A 222 -5.20 19.50 3.69
N TRP A 223 -4.02 19.44 3.10
CA TRP A 223 -2.97 18.52 3.54
C TRP A 223 -1.95 19.16 4.49
N ARG A 224 -2.36 20.19 5.24
CA ARG A 224 -1.47 20.94 6.14
C ARG A 224 -2.15 21.28 7.47
N PRO A 225 -1.53 20.99 8.63
CA PRO A 225 -0.27 20.26 8.82
C PRO A 225 -0.42 18.72 8.77
N ILE A 226 -1.64 18.19 8.65
CA ILE A 226 -1.90 16.75 8.54
C ILE A 226 -1.94 16.39 7.06
N THR A 227 -1.02 15.53 6.61
CA THR A 227 -0.95 15.12 5.19
C THR A 227 -1.90 13.98 4.85
N GLY A 228 -2.12 13.76 3.56
CA GLY A 228 -2.91 12.63 3.07
C GLY A 228 -2.40 11.29 3.61
N ILE A 229 -3.31 10.35 3.92
CA ILE A 229 -2.90 8.98 4.26
C ILE A 229 -2.00 8.44 3.13
N GLY A 230 -0.84 7.89 3.49
CA GLY A 230 0.10 7.30 2.55
C GLY A 230 1.02 8.27 1.80
N SER A 231 0.81 9.59 1.88
CA SER A 231 1.56 10.56 1.05
C SER A 231 3.05 10.67 1.40
N PHE A 232 3.43 10.23 2.60
CA PHE A 232 4.82 10.20 3.09
C PHE A 232 5.27 8.80 3.51
N ASN A 233 4.36 7.82 3.43
CA ASN A 233 4.63 6.42 3.76
C ASN A 233 3.73 5.55 2.88
N LEU A 234 4.22 5.29 1.68
CA LEU A 234 3.48 4.55 0.67
C LEU A 234 3.18 3.13 1.17
N PRO A 235 1.95 2.60 0.95
CA PRO A 235 1.66 1.22 1.29
C PRO A 235 2.45 0.23 0.42
N THR A 236 2.91 -0.85 1.04
CA THR A 236 3.47 -2.02 0.36
C THR A 236 2.49 -3.20 0.33
N TYR A 237 2.69 -4.11 -0.62
CA TYR A 237 1.80 -5.24 -0.91
C TYR A 237 2.59 -6.54 -1.03
N ASP A 238 2.27 -7.51 -0.17
CA ASP A 238 2.94 -8.81 -0.14
C ASP A 238 2.24 -9.83 -1.07
N ILE A 239 3.04 -10.54 -1.86
CA ILE A 239 2.63 -11.62 -2.75
C ILE A 239 3.48 -12.84 -2.42
N ASP A 240 2.87 -13.89 -1.86
CA ASP A 240 3.59 -15.12 -1.52
C ASP A 240 3.77 -15.98 -2.79
N ILE A 241 5.00 -16.00 -3.30
CA ILE A 241 5.37 -16.74 -4.52
C ILE A 241 5.93 -18.13 -4.20
N THR A 242 5.88 -18.57 -2.94
CA THR A 242 6.31 -19.91 -2.51
C THR A 242 5.70 -21.05 -3.35
N PRO A 243 4.40 -21.00 -3.76
CA PRO A 243 3.83 -22.02 -4.64
C PRO A 243 4.59 -22.22 -5.97
N PHE A 244 5.30 -21.20 -6.45
CA PHE A 244 6.03 -21.23 -7.72
C PHE A 244 7.49 -21.72 -7.57
N LEU A 245 8.01 -21.91 -6.35
CA LEU A 245 9.41 -22.30 -6.14
C LEU A 245 9.83 -23.56 -6.91
N GLY A 246 8.91 -24.51 -7.15
CA GLY A 246 9.20 -25.66 -8.00
C GLY A 246 9.66 -25.34 -9.43
N LYS A 247 9.32 -24.15 -9.94
CA LYS A 247 9.75 -23.63 -11.24
C LYS A 247 10.96 -22.70 -11.15
N LEU A 248 11.23 -22.15 -9.97
CA LEU A 248 12.20 -21.07 -9.76
C LEU A 248 13.55 -21.52 -9.17
N LEU A 249 13.65 -22.80 -8.77
CA LEU A 249 14.83 -23.38 -8.11
C LEU A 249 15.72 -24.20 -9.05
N ASP A 250 15.69 -23.90 -10.35
CA ASP A 250 16.46 -24.61 -11.38
C ASP A 250 17.90 -24.08 -11.55
N GLY A 251 18.24 -23.00 -10.83
CA GLY A 251 19.55 -22.36 -10.86
C GLY A 251 19.74 -21.38 -12.02
N LYS A 252 18.70 -21.11 -12.81
CA LYS A 252 18.71 -20.11 -13.87
C LYS A 252 18.16 -18.78 -13.37
N GLU A 253 18.28 -17.76 -14.22
CA GLU A 253 17.62 -16.49 -14.00
C GLU A 253 16.15 -16.57 -14.42
N HIS A 254 15.29 -15.94 -13.63
CA HIS A 254 13.86 -15.79 -13.88
C HIS A 254 13.51 -14.31 -14.00
N ASN A 255 12.60 -14.00 -14.91
CA ASN A 255 12.23 -12.61 -15.21
C ASN A 255 11.06 -12.16 -14.33
N PHE A 256 11.31 -11.19 -13.46
CA PHE A 256 10.29 -10.56 -12.62
C PHE A 256 9.78 -9.29 -13.33
N GLY A 257 8.56 -9.34 -13.86
CA GLY A 257 7.96 -8.30 -14.67
C GLY A 257 6.80 -7.57 -14.00
N PHE A 258 6.69 -6.28 -14.27
CA PHE A 258 5.67 -5.37 -13.77
C PHE A 258 5.06 -4.57 -14.92
N ALA A 259 3.75 -4.49 -14.95
CA ALA A 259 2.99 -3.69 -15.92
C ALA A 259 1.78 -3.08 -15.23
N VAL A 260 1.25 -1.99 -15.77
CA VAL A 260 0.05 -1.33 -15.21
C VAL A 260 -1.05 -1.23 -16.27
N THR A 261 -2.20 -1.83 -15.99
CA THR A 261 -3.35 -1.77 -16.90
C THR A 261 -3.85 -0.34 -17.03
N ASN A 262 -4.22 0.06 -18.26
CA ASN A 262 -4.74 1.40 -18.59
C ASN A 262 -3.83 2.57 -18.19
N ALA A 263 -2.55 2.32 -17.88
CA ALA A 263 -1.66 3.35 -17.39
C ALA A 263 -1.45 4.49 -18.38
N LEU A 264 -1.39 5.69 -17.80
CA LEU A 264 -0.73 6.86 -18.35
C LEU A 264 0.57 7.09 -17.58
N ASP A 265 1.40 8.00 -18.08
CA ASP A 265 2.64 8.35 -17.40
C ASP A 265 2.32 9.00 -16.04
N VAL A 266 3.04 8.73 -14.96
CA VAL A 266 4.07 7.70 -14.78
C VAL A 266 3.80 6.92 -13.50
N TRP A 267 3.99 5.61 -13.58
CA TRP A 267 3.88 4.69 -12.46
C TRP A 267 5.26 4.22 -12.04
N TYR A 268 5.62 4.56 -10.81
CA TYR A 268 6.83 4.09 -10.19
C TYR A 268 6.56 2.79 -9.44
N ILE A 269 7.33 1.76 -9.77
CA ILE A 269 7.21 0.43 -9.18
C ILE A 269 8.57 0.00 -8.67
N ASP A 270 8.56 -0.53 -7.46
CA ASP A 270 9.71 -1.16 -6.85
C ASP A 270 9.25 -2.45 -6.14
N ALA A 271 10.15 -3.42 -6.00
CA ALA A 271 9.85 -4.61 -5.23
C ALA A 271 11.07 -5.20 -4.53
N ASN A 272 10.83 -5.86 -3.41
CA ASN A 272 11.83 -6.59 -2.63
C ASN A 272 11.42 -8.05 -2.52
N LEU A 273 12.32 -8.95 -2.94
CA LEU A 273 12.14 -10.39 -2.85
C LEU A 273 12.73 -10.91 -1.55
N HIS A 274 11.86 -11.28 -0.62
CA HIS A 274 12.20 -11.87 0.67
C HIS A 274 12.32 -13.39 0.53
N LEU A 275 13.47 -13.96 0.87
CA LEU A 275 13.81 -15.37 0.70
C LEU A 275 14.18 -16.01 2.04
N TRP A 276 13.61 -17.18 2.32
CA TRP A 276 14.01 -18.02 3.45
C TRP A 276 14.76 -19.24 2.94
N LEU A 277 15.94 -19.48 3.51
CA LEU A 277 16.93 -20.44 3.02
C LEU A 277 17.04 -21.62 3.99
N ASP A 278 17.12 -22.83 3.42
CA ASP A 278 17.43 -24.03 4.18
C ASP A 278 18.94 -24.11 4.41
N HIS A 279 19.40 -23.82 5.62
CA HIS A 279 20.82 -23.89 5.95
C HIS A 279 21.34 -25.31 6.17
N LYS A 280 20.46 -26.32 6.28
CA LYS A 280 20.84 -27.73 6.46
C LYS A 280 20.85 -28.52 5.15
N SER A 281 20.31 -27.95 4.07
CA SER A 281 20.32 -28.55 2.74
C SER A 281 20.92 -27.61 1.71
N LYS A 282 21.69 -28.18 0.77
CA LYS A 282 22.20 -27.40 -0.38
C LYS A 282 21.12 -27.12 -1.43
N LYS A 283 20.02 -27.86 -1.40
CA LYS A 283 18.92 -27.74 -2.37
C LYS A 283 17.58 -28.12 -1.76
N THR A 284 16.54 -27.42 -2.13
CA THR A 284 15.13 -27.75 -1.87
C THR A 284 14.49 -28.24 -3.18
N VAL A 285 13.41 -29.01 -3.05
CA VAL A 285 12.67 -29.53 -4.21
C VAL A 285 11.25 -29.03 -4.11
N GLY A 286 10.81 -28.23 -5.09
CA GLY A 286 9.45 -27.73 -5.15
C GLY A 286 8.64 -28.32 -6.29
N SER A 287 7.32 -28.23 -6.20
CA SER A 287 6.41 -28.52 -7.31
C SER A 287 5.22 -27.56 -7.28
N LEU A 288 4.77 -27.10 -8.45
CA LEU A 288 3.53 -26.35 -8.59
C LEU A 288 2.38 -27.35 -8.79
N ILE A 289 1.43 -27.37 -7.87
CA ILE A 289 0.32 -28.34 -7.82
C ILE A 289 -0.89 -27.81 -8.59
N SER A 290 -1.28 -26.56 -8.35
CA SER A 290 -2.38 -25.91 -9.06
C SER A 290 -2.12 -24.42 -9.20
N TYR A 291 -2.63 -23.84 -10.29
CA TYR A 291 -2.51 -22.43 -10.60
C TYR A 291 -3.76 -21.97 -11.34
N ASP A 292 -4.36 -20.89 -10.86
CA ASP A 292 -5.51 -20.23 -11.48
C ASP A 292 -5.31 -18.71 -11.42
N ALA A 293 -5.37 -18.06 -12.57
CA ALA A 293 -5.23 -16.61 -12.69
C ALA A 293 -6.03 -16.10 -13.90
N PRO A 294 -7.38 -16.16 -13.84
CA PRO A 294 -8.22 -15.70 -14.94
C PRO A 294 -7.93 -14.25 -15.31
N ALA A 295 -8.26 -13.89 -16.54
CA ALA A 295 -8.15 -12.51 -17.01
C ALA A 295 -8.96 -11.56 -16.12
N LEU A 296 -8.52 -10.30 -16.05
CA LEU A 296 -9.24 -9.23 -15.37
C LEU A 296 -10.66 -9.10 -15.95
N ALA A 297 -11.68 -9.19 -15.10
CA ALA A 297 -13.03 -8.86 -15.49
C ALA A 297 -13.26 -7.37 -15.23
N LEU A 298 -13.32 -6.58 -16.30
CA LEU A 298 -13.52 -5.13 -16.26
C LEU A 298 -14.84 -4.78 -16.95
N ASN A 299 -15.67 -3.97 -16.30
CA ASN A 299 -16.90 -3.45 -16.86
C ASN A 299 -16.95 -1.93 -16.70
N LEU A 300 -17.38 -1.25 -17.75
CA LEU A 300 -17.57 0.18 -17.76
C LEU A 300 -18.98 0.46 -18.28
N ASP A 301 -19.80 1.08 -17.43
CA ASP A 301 -21.11 1.61 -17.79
C ASP A 301 -21.02 3.14 -17.78
N TYR A 302 -21.47 3.78 -18.85
CA TYR A 302 -21.39 5.23 -18.96
C TYR A 302 -22.54 5.84 -19.76
N GLY A 303 -22.89 7.06 -19.37
CA GLY A 303 -23.83 7.91 -20.11
C GLY A 303 -23.55 9.37 -19.83
N PHE A 304 -23.53 10.19 -20.87
CA PHE A 304 -23.26 11.61 -20.77
C PHE A 304 -23.98 12.40 -21.87
N SER A 305 -24.21 13.69 -21.61
CA SER A 305 -24.74 14.68 -22.54
C SER A 305 -23.94 15.97 -22.37
N GLY A 306 -23.12 16.29 -23.36
CA GLY A 306 -22.11 17.34 -23.21
C GLY A 306 -21.17 17.01 -22.04
N LEU A 307 -20.94 18.00 -21.16
CA LEU A 307 -20.03 17.89 -20.02
C LEU A 307 -20.64 17.22 -18.77
N ASP A 308 -21.93 16.88 -18.81
CA ASP A 308 -22.59 16.21 -17.69
C ASP A 308 -22.73 14.72 -17.98
N GLY A 309 -22.36 13.88 -17.00
CA GLY A 309 -22.32 12.44 -17.22
C GLY A 309 -22.05 11.63 -15.96
N LYS A 310 -22.27 10.33 -16.07
CA LYS A 310 -21.97 9.34 -15.03
C LYS A 310 -21.20 8.19 -15.65
N PHE A 311 -20.11 7.80 -14.99
CA PHE A 311 -19.21 6.73 -15.37
C PHE A 311 -19.11 5.77 -14.18
N VAL A 312 -19.47 4.51 -14.38
CA VAL A 312 -19.37 3.46 -13.37
C VAL A 312 -18.41 2.39 -13.88
N THR A 313 -17.25 2.30 -13.23
CA THR A 313 -16.25 1.27 -13.51
C THR A 313 -16.34 0.20 -12.43
N GLY A 314 -16.55 -1.05 -12.83
CA GLY A 314 -16.44 -2.22 -11.97
C GLY A 314 -15.27 -3.10 -12.44
N ALA A 315 -14.56 -3.70 -11.50
CA ALA A 315 -13.55 -4.70 -11.83
C ALA A 315 -13.49 -5.82 -10.79
N SER A 316 -13.11 -7.03 -11.22
CA SER A 316 -12.79 -8.14 -10.31
C SER A 316 -11.62 -8.97 -10.84
N ARG A 317 -10.82 -9.49 -9.90
CA ARG A 317 -9.65 -10.33 -10.19
C ARG A 317 -9.54 -11.46 -9.17
N HIS A 318 -9.11 -12.62 -9.64
CA HIS A 318 -8.68 -13.73 -8.80
C HIS A 318 -7.31 -14.22 -9.26
N VAL A 319 -6.44 -14.54 -8.30
CA VAL A 319 -5.19 -15.26 -8.50
C VAL A 319 -5.07 -16.28 -7.38
N SER A 320 -4.73 -17.52 -7.68
CA SER A 320 -4.45 -18.56 -6.69
C SER A 320 -3.40 -19.54 -7.20
N ALA A 321 -2.51 -19.94 -6.32
CA ALA A 321 -1.52 -20.96 -6.60
C ALA A 321 -1.33 -21.86 -5.38
N THR A 322 -1.16 -23.15 -5.62
CA THR A 322 -0.78 -24.13 -4.61
C THR A 322 0.47 -24.84 -5.08
N GLY A 323 1.47 -24.96 -4.22
CA GLY A 323 2.69 -25.70 -4.50
C GLY A 323 3.22 -26.41 -3.25
N SER A 324 4.03 -27.44 -3.45
CA SER A 324 4.76 -28.08 -2.37
C SER A 324 6.24 -27.74 -2.43
N VAL A 325 6.88 -27.69 -1.26
CA VAL A 325 8.33 -27.55 -1.12
C VAL A 325 8.81 -28.54 -0.09
N LYS A 326 9.81 -29.34 -0.48
CA LYS A 326 10.53 -30.28 0.37
C LYS A 326 11.89 -29.70 0.73
N SER A 327 12.12 -29.52 2.02
CA SER A 327 13.37 -29.06 2.63
C SER A 327 13.82 -30.02 3.74
N SER A 328 14.91 -29.69 4.43
CA SER A 328 15.37 -30.40 5.63
C SER A 328 14.38 -30.34 6.78
N TYR A 329 13.43 -29.41 6.75
CA TYR A 329 12.39 -29.24 7.76
C TYR A 329 11.14 -30.07 7.48
N GLY A 330 11.09 -30.76 6.34
CA GLY A 330 9.96 -31.57 5.90
C GLY A 330 9.36 -31.10 4.57
N GLU A 331 8.26 -31.72 4.19
CA GLU A 331 7.48 -31.32 3.01
C GLU A 331 6.27 -30.51 3.44
N VAL A 332 6.14 -29.32 2.84
CA VAL A 332 5.10 -28.36 3.16
C VAL A 332 4.37 -27.98 1.89
N THR A 333 3.05 -27.92 1.95
CA THR A 333 2.19 -27.39 0.89
C THR A 333 1.72 -26.00 1.26
N THR A 334 1.99 -25.03 0.38
CA THR A 334 1.59 -23.63 0.52
C THR A 334 0.56 -23.30 -0.54
N THR A 335 -0.55 -22.68 -0.13
CA THR A 335 -1.53 -22.06 -1.02
C THR A 335 -1.56 -20.57 -0.78
N PHE A 336 -1.36 -19.79 -1.83
CA PHE A 336 -1.55 -18.35 -1.83
C PHE A 336 -2.75 -18.00 -2.70
N TYR A 337 -3.51 -16.99 -2.30
CA TYR A 337 -4.56 -16.43 -3.14
C TYR A 337 -4.74 -14.93 -2.93
N GLN A 338 -5.25 -14.28 -3.97
CA GLN A 338 -5.78 -12.93 -3.94
C GLN A 338 -7.16 -12.90 -4.60
N ARG A 339 -8.04 -12.09 -4.06
CA ARG A 339 -9.37 -11.78 -4.58
C ARG A 339 -9.60 -10.29 -4.45
N PHE A 340 -10.05 -9.69 -5.54
CA PHE A 340 -10.27 -8.26 -5.60
C PHE A 340 -11.64 -7.91 -6.18
N SER A 341 -12.25 -6.84 -5.66
CA SER A 341 -13.46 -6.22 -6.18
C SER A 341 -13.33 -4.70 -6.14
N TYR A 342 -13.62 -4.04 -7.25
CA TYR A 342 -13.46 -2.60 -7.42
C TYR A 342 -14.76 -2.02 -7.94
N VAL A 343 -15.17 -0.89 -7.37
CA VAL A 343 -16.26 -0.07 -7.90
C VAL A 343 -15.84 1.38 -7.81
N ASN A 344 -16.00 2.12 -8.90
CA ASN A 344 -15.88 3.57 -8.97
C ASN A 344 -17.08 4.16 -9.69
N SER A 345 -17.71 5.16 -9.09
CA SER A 345 -18.70 6.01 -9.72
C SER A 345 -18.14 7.42 -9.80
N ASN A 346 -17.88 7.90 -11.01
CA ASN A 346 -17.42 9.24 -11.32
C ASN A 346 -18.55 10.02 -12.03
N VAL A 347 -18.95 11.16 -11.48
CA VAL A 347 -20.14 11.90 -11.91
C VAL A 347 -19.77 13.36 -12.13
N TYR A 348 -20.03 13.86 -13.34
CA TYR A 348 -19.93 15.27 -13.70
C TYR A 348 -21.33 15.87 -13.81
N ARG A 349 -21.52 17.06 -13.23
CA ARG A 349 -22.79 17.80 -13.25
C ARG A 349 -22.54 19.30 -13.35
N SER A 350 -23.62 20.03 -13.61
CA SER A 350 -23.61 21.49 -13.68
C SER A 350 -22.67 21.96 -14.79
N ASN A 351 -22.82 21.36 -15.97
CA ASN A 351 -21.97 21.55 -17.13
C ASN A 351 -20.48 21.30 -16.81
N GLY A 352 -20.19 20.19 -16.13
CA GLY A 352 -18.83 19.77 -15.74
C GLY A 352 -18.16 20.56 -14.61
N THR A 353 -18.82 21.56 -14.02
CA THR A 353 -18.25 22.35 -12.91
C THR A 353 -18.23 21.62 -11.57
N VAL A 354 -19.04 20.57 -11.43
CA VAL A 354 -19.08 19.71 -10.25
C VAL A 354 -18.65 18.31 -10.63
N GLN A 355 -17.71 17.74 -9.87
CA GLN A 355 -17.30 16.34 -9.99
C GLN A 355 -17.46 15.61 -8.65
N VAL A 356 -18.03 14.41 -8.70
CA VAL A 356 -18.20 13.53 -7.53
C VAL A 356 -17.69 12.14 -7.86
N VAL A 357 -16.69 11.68 -7.10
CA VAL A 357 -16.15 10.33 -7.17
C VAL A 357 -16.48 9.58 -5.89
N ASN A 358 -17.01 8.37 -6.05
CA ASN A 358 -17.17 7.40 -4.97
C ASN A 358 -16.55 6.08 -5.41
N GLN A 359 -15.50 5.67 -4.71
CA GLN A 359 -14.70 4.50 -5.03
C GLN A 359 -14.59 3.59 -3.81
N THR A 360 -14.64 2.28 -4.05
CA THR A 360 -14.29 1.26 -3.07
C THR A 360 -13.41 0.21 -3.72
N ILE A 361 -12.26 -0.05 -3.10
CA ILE A 361 -11.38 -1.18 -3.44
C ILE A 361 -11.49 -2.19 -2.29
N ASP A 362 -11.91 -3.41 -2.59
CA ASP A 362 -11.90 -4.55 -1.67
C ASP A 362 -10.81 -5.53 -2.13
N ALA A 363 -9.83 -5.76 -1.25
CA ALA A 363 -8.68 -6.60 -1.50
C ALA A 363 -8.57 -7.64 -0.39
N LYS A 364 -8.69 -8.91 -0.76
CA LYS A 364 -8.55 -10.04 0.15
C LYS A 364 -7.40 -10.93 -0.31
N SER A 365 -6.47 -11.24 0.58
CA SER A 365 -5.40 -12.20 0.33
C SER A 365 -5.29 -13.20 1.47
N GLY A 366 -4.73 -14.37 1.19
CA GLY A 366 -4.46 -15.35 2.22
C GLY A 366 -3.35 -16.33 1.85
N VAL A 367 -2.68 -16.82 2.88
CA VAL A 367 -1.64 -17.85 2.81
C VAL A 367 -2.06 -18.99 3.71
N PHE A 368 -2.12 -20.20 3.17
CA PHE A 368 -2.43 -21.41 3.90
C PHE A 368 -1.31 -22.43 3.72
N VAL A 369 -0.71 -22.84 4.82
CA VAL A 369 0.47 -23.69 4.88
C VAL A 369 0.14 -24.94 5.70
N LYS A 370 0.33 -26.11 5.13
CA LYS A 370 0.11 -27.41 5.79
C LYS A 370 1.25 -28.37 5.54
N ASP A 371 1.48 -29.28 6.49
CA ASP A 371 2.24 -30.50 6.27
C ASP A 371 1.28 -31.72 6.26
N THR A 372 1.82 -32.93 6.31
CA THR A 372 1.02 -34.18 6.35
C THR A 372 0.20 -34.35 7.63
N SER A 373 0.52 -33.61 8.70
CA SER A 373 0.02 -33.82 10.05
C SER A 373 -0.90 -32.70 10.54
N ALA A 374 -0.67 -31.46 10.12
CA ALA A 374 -1.38 -30.29 10.62
C ALA A 374 -1.32 -29.07 9.69
N VAL A 375 -2.18 -28.10 9.99
CA VAL A 375 -2.07 -26.73 9.48
C VAL A 375 -0.98 -26.00 10.27
N LEU A 376 0.08 -25.60 9.58
CA LEU A 376 1.21 -24.89 10.18
C LEU A 376 0.89 -23.41 10.36
N LEU A 377 0.33 -22.80 9.32
CA LEU A 377 -0.03 -21.38 9.26
C LEU A 377 -1.26 -21.20 8.37
N SER A 378 -2.20 -20.37 8.81
CA SER A 378 -3.32 -19.88 8.02
C SER A 378 -3.45 -18.39 8.31
N GLU A 379 -3.09 -17.57 7.33
CA GLU A 379 -3.19 -16.12 7.40
C GLU A 379 -4.19 -15.61 6.37
N GLU A 380 -5.04 -14.68 6.79
CA GLU A 380 -5.97 -13.99 5.91
C GLU A 380 -5.90 -12.49 6.21
N VAL A 381 -5.80 -11.68 5.16
CA VAL A 381 -5.78 -10.23 5.23
C VAL A 381 -6.89 -9.68 4.34
N HIS A 382 -7.75 -8.86 4.91
CA HIS A 382 -8.81 -8.14 4.21
C HIS A 382 -8.59 -6.64 4.36
N LYS A 383 -8.39 -5.96 3.24
CA LYS A 383 -8.18 -4.52 3.13
C LYS A 383 -9.32 -3.90 2.32
N VAL A 384 -9.93 -2.85 2.83
CA VAL A 384 -10.94 -2.05 2.15
C VAL A 384 -10.48 -0.60 2.11
N PHE A 385 -10.37 -0.04 0.89
CA PHE A 385 -9.98 1.34 0.64
C PHE A 385 -11.16 2.15 0.10
N PRO A 386 -11.96 2.79 0.97
CA PRO A 386 -12.98 3.74 0.55
C PRO A 386 -12.34 5.08 0.16
N LEU A 387 -12.88 5.69 -0.89
CA LEU A 387 -12.56 7.05 -1.32
C LEU A 387 -13.84 7.77 -1.76
N TYR A 388 -14.00 8.99 -1.29
CA TYR A 388 -15.00 9.93 -1.73
C TYR A 388 -14.31 11.26 -2.03
N VAL A 389 -14.53 11.79 -3.23
CA VAL A 389 -14.03 13.10 -3.63
C VAL A 389 -15.19 13.91 -4.20
N TYR A 390 -15.33 15.13 -3.72
CA TYR A 390 -16.21 16.13 -4.28
C TYR A 390 -15.38 17.36 -4.61
N THR A 391 -15.53 17.86 -5.83
CA THR A 391 -15.02 19.16 -6.25
C THR A 391 -16.13 19.95 -6.92
N GLY A 392 -16.14 21.25 -6.68
CA GLY A 392 -17.05 22.18 -7.34
C GLY A 392 -16.36 23.50 -7.60
N THR A 393 -16.43 23.99 -8.83
CA THR A 393 -15.92 25.30 -9.21
C THR A 393 -17.05 26.33 -9.31
N SER A 394 -16.79 27.56 -8.88
CA SER A 394 -17.73 28.68 -8.94
C SER A 394 -16.99 30.00 -9.19
N ASP A 395 -17.76 31.08 -9.34
CA ASP A 395 -17.26 32.47 -9.44
C ASP A 395 -16.21 32.67 -10.55
N GLN A 396 -16.36 31.97 -11.67
CA GLN A 396 -15.39 32.01 -12.75
C GLN A 396 -15.43 33.38 -13.47
N VAL A 397 -14.39 34.19 -13.30
CA VAL A 397 -14.24 35.49 -13.96
C VAL A 397 -12.82 35.57 -14.55
N GLY A 398 -12.73 35.49 -15.88
CA GLY A 398 -11.44 35.37 -16.56
C GLY A 398 -10.67 34.13 -16.08
N ASP A 399 -9.45 34.34 -15.58
CA ASP A 399 -8.59 33.27 -15.04
C ASP A 399 -8.79 33.02 -13.53
N GLU A 400 -9.81 33.62 -12.90
CA GLU A 400 -10.08 33.46 -11.47
C GLU A 400 -11.29 32.56 -11.24
N TYR A 401 -11.18 31.63 -10.27
CA TYR A 401 -12.28 30.77 -9.85
C TYR A 401 -12.17 30.39 -8.37
N SER A 402 -13.30 30.06 -7.76
CA SER A 402 -13.40 29.44 -6.44
C SER A 402 -13.48 27.92 -6.61
N LEU A 403 -12.73 27.16 -5.83
CA LEU A 403 -12.82 25.69 -5.73
C LEU A 403 -13.27 25.29 -4.32
N ILE A 404 -14.34 24.53 -4.24
CA ILE A 404 -14.78 23.84 -3.03
C ILE A 404 -14.39 22.37 -3.16
N SER A 405 -13.81 21.81 -2.09
CA SER A 405 -13.38 20.41 -2.07
C SER A 405 -13.81 19.73 -0.78
N LEU A 406 -14.27 18.48 -0.90
CA LEU A 406 -14.51 17.56 0.21
C LEU A 406 -13.93 16.20 -0.16
N VAL A 407 -13.04 15.70 0.68
CA VAL A 407 -12.38 14.41 0.49
C VAL A 407 -12.60 13.56 1.73
N LYS A 408 -12.97 12.30 1.53
CA LYS A 408 -12.92 11.27 2.58
C LYS A 408 -12.19 10.06 2.03
N LEU A 409 -11.20 9.57 2.75
CA LEU A 409 -10.44 8.39 2.36
C LEU A 409 -10.07 7.58 3.60
N GLY A 410 -9.77 6.30 3.41
CA GLY A 410 -9.28 5.51 4.53
C GLY A 410 -8.76 4.13 4.18
N ILE A 411 -8.14 3.53 5.18
CA ILE A 411 -7.67 2.15 5.18
C ILE A 411 -8.44 1.43 6.29
N ASN A 412 -9.23 0.43 5.92
CA ASN A 412 -9.80 -0.53 6.85
C ASN A 412 -9.15 -1.88 6.60
N GLU A 413 -8.41 -2.38 7.56
CA GLU A 413 -7.71 -3.66 7.47
C GLU A 413 -8.12 -4.56 8.62
N LYS A 414 -8.31 -5.84 8.31
CA LYS A 414 -8.39 -6.92 9.27
C LYS A 414 -7.44 -8.02 8.82
N SER A 415 -6.63 -8.52 9.75
CA SER A 415 -5.76 -9.66 9.55
C SER A 415 -5.99 -10.66 10.68
N VAL A 416 -6.07 -11.93 10.31
CA VAL A 416 -6.17 -13.05 11.23
C VAL A 416 -5.09 -14.05 10.83
N SER A 417 -4.33 -14.52 11.80
CA SER A 417 -3.39 -15.62 11.61
C SER A 417 -3.62 -16.70 12.66
N GLY A 418 -3.48 -17.96 12.28
CA GLY A 418 -3.70 -19.12 13.12
C GLY A 418 -2.88 -20.33 12.69
N GLY A 419 -2.78 -21.35 13.54
CA GLY A 419 -2.10 -22.61 13.22
C GLY A 419 -1.23 -23.09 14.37
N LYS A 420 -0.25 -23.94 14.07
CA LYS A 420 0.73 -24.43 15.05
C LYS A 420 1.56 -23.28 15.65
N LEU A 421 1.72 -22.19 14.92
CA LEU A 421 2.41 -20.97 15.35
C LEU A 421 1.56 -20.05 16.24
N GLY A 422 0.39 -20.50 16.71
CA GLY A 422 -0.48 -19.72 17.58
C GLY A 422 -1.47 -18.84 16.81
N PHE A 423 -2.21 -18.02 17.55
CA PHE A 423 -3.25 -17.14 17.01
C PHE A 423 -2.84 -15.68 17.13
N SER A 424 -3.00 -14.91 16.07
CA SER A 424 -2.88 -13.46 16.07
C SER A 424 -4.05 -12.81 15.34
N TYR A 425 -4.41 -11.62 15.80
CA TYR A 425 -5.45 -10.80 15.21
C TYR A 425 -4.98 -9.36 15.14
N ARG A 426 -5.32 -8.68 14.05
CA ARG A 426 -5.03 -7.28 13.84
C ARG A 426 -6.22 -6.61 13.16
N SER A 427 -6.59 -5.44 13.63
CA SER A 427 -7.53 -4.55 12.98
C SER A 427 -6.99 -3.14 12.98
N LEU A 428 -6.99 -2.53 11.81
CA LEU A 428 -6.58 -1.16 11.60
C LEU A 428 -7.70 -0.40 10.91
N ARG A 429 -8.06 0.76 11.45
CA ARG A 429 -8.91 1.76 10.81
C ARG A 429 -8.18 3.09 10.82
N ASN A 430 -7.84 3.58 9.64
CA ASN A 430 -7.28 4.90 9.44
C ASN A 430 -8.21 5.67 8.50
N ALA A 431 -8.97 6.61 9.03
CA ALA A 431 -9.96 7.37 8.27
C ALA A 431 -9.61 8.85 8.31
N GLN A 432 -9.68 9.51 7.16
CA GLN A 432 -9.40 10.93 7.01
C GLN A 432 -10.55 11.61 6.27
N SER A 433 -10.96 12.75 6.78
CA SER A 433 -11.97 13.63 6.17
C SER A 433 -11.39 15.03 6.10
N ALA A 434 -11.35 15.60 4.90
CA ALA A 434 -10.81 16.92 4.64
C ALA A 434 -11.80 17.76 3.85
N ARG A 435 -11.95 19.03 4.18
CA ARG A 435 -12.76 19.99 3.43
C ARG A 435 -12.07 21.33 3.34
N GLY A 436 -12.28 22.02 2.24
CA GLY A 436 -11.63 23.30 2.01
C GLY A 436 -12.25 24.08 0.88
N THR A 437 -11.91 25.36 0.86
CA THR A 437 -12.29 26.30 -0.18
C THR A 437 -11.07 27.10 -0.57
N MET A 438 -10.79 27.27 -1.85
CA MET A 438 -9.69 28.11 -2.31
C MET A 438 -10.12 29.00 -3.48
N LYS A 439 -9.60 30.23 -3.51
CA LYS A 439 -9.64 31.10 -4.69
C LYS A 439 -8.33 30.94 -5.45
N VAL A 440 -8.44 30.67 -6.74
CA VAL A 440 -7.32 30.44 -7.62
C VAL A 440 -7.34 31.49 -8.72
N LYS A 441 -6.18 32.07 -9.02
CA LYS A 441 -5.99 32.95 -10.17
C LYS A 441 -4.88 32.37 -11.03
N LYS A 442 -5.20 32.03 -12.29
CA LYS A 442 -4.36 31.21 -13.16
C LYS A 442 -4.05 29.88 -12.47
N ASN A 443 -2.80 29.69 -12.04
CA ASN A 443 -2.33 28.48 -11.36
C ASN A 443 -1.91 28.74 -9.90
N LEU A 444 -2.23 29.92 -9.35
CA LEU A 444 -1.81 30.32 -8.01
C LEU A 444 -3.00 30.42 -7.05
N VAL A 445 -2.85 29.80 -5.88
CA VAL A 445 -3.79 29.97 -4.78
C VAL A 445 -3.63 31.36 -4.18
N VAL A 446 -4.69 32.17 -4.25
CA VAL A 446 -4.71 33.56 -3.76
C VAL A 446 -5.15 33.62 -2.30
N SER A 447 -6.19 32.86 -1.94
CA SER A 447 -6.70 32.74 -0.58
C SER A 447 -7.47 31.44 -0.41
N GLY A 448 -7.68 31.00 0.82
CA GLY A 448 -8.48 29.82 1.08
C GLY A 448 -8.37 29.32 2.50
N LEU A 449 -9.18 28.30 2.79
CA LEU A 449 -9.31 27.67 4.09
C LEU A 449 -9.30 26.15 3.89
N GLY A 450 -8.69 25.44 4.83
CA GLY A 450 -8.58 24.00 4.82
C GLY A 450 -8.77 23.44 6.22
N GLN A 451 -9.46 22.31 6.31
CA GLN A 451 -9.69 21.58 7.54
C GLN A 451 -9.53 20.10 7.27
N THR A 452 -8.79 19.40 8.14
CA THR A 452 -8.59 17.96 8.05
C THR A 452 -8.79 17.33 9.41
N HIS A 453 -9.49 16.20 9.43
CA HIS A 453 -9.70 15.35 10.58
C HIS A 453 -9.23 13.95 10.23
N GLN A 454 -8.42 13.35 11.11
CA GLN A 454 -7.93 11.99 10.93
C GLN A 454 -8.12 11.20 12.23
N VAL A 455 -8.68 10.00 12.08
CA VAL A 455 -8.85 9.04 13.16
C VAL A 455 -8.10 7.77 12.78
N TYR A 456 -7.08 7.44 13.58
CA TYR A 456 -6.32 6.21 13.50
C TYR A 456 -6.68 5.34 14.70
N LYS A 457 -7.06 4.08 14.45
CA LYS A 457 -7.37 3.08 15.46
C LYS A 457 -6.74 1.75 15.07
N TYR A 458 -5.90 1.24 15.94
CA TYR A 458 -5.25 -0.04 15.82
C TYR A 458 -5.64 -0.90 17.02
N MET A 459 -6.03 -2.14 16.76
CA MET A 459 -6.31 -3.14 17.78
C MET A 459 -5.73 -4.47 17.32
N GLY A 460 -4.87 -5.08 18.12
CA GLY A 460 -4.30 -6.38 17.83
C GLY A 460 -4.01 -7.19 19.08
N THR A 461 -3.60 -8.44 18.88
CA THR A 461 -3.12 -9.31 19.96
C THR A 461 -1.84 -8.79 20.62
N ASP A 462 -1.10 -7.92 19.92
CA ASP A 462 0.13 -7.27 20.36
C ASP A 462 -0.08 -5.92 21.07
N GLY A 463 -1.31 -5.42 21.12
CA GLY A 463 -1.65 -4.18 21.80
C GLY A 463 -2.64 -3.35 21.00
N CYS A 464 -2.79 -2.09 21.37
CA CYS A 464 -3.65 -1.18 20.65
C CYS A 464 -3.17 0.25 20.74
N TYR A 465 -3.61 1.06 19.79
CA TYR A 465 -3.23 2.46 19.68
C TYR A 465 -4.38 3.22 19.04
N PHE A 466 -4.69 4.41 19.54
CA PHE A 466 -5.57 5.33 18.85
C PHE A 466 -4.97 6.74 18.80
N ARG A 467 -5.33 7.47 17.76
CA ARG A 467 -5.10 8.91 17.65
C ARG A 467 -6.25 9.57 16.89
N ASP A 468 -6.74 10.67 17.42
CA ASP A 468 -7.78 11.51 16.84
C ASP A 468 -7.24 12.93 16.77
N VAL A 469 -6.95 13.40 15.56
CA VAL A 469 -6.29 14.67 15.32
C VAL A 469 -7.07 15.50 14.31
N SER A 470 -7.26 16.78 14.62
CA SER A 470 -7.93 17.75 13.74
C SER A 470 -7.07 18.97 13.53
N SER A 471 -7.09 19.49 12.30
CA SER A 471 -6.51 20.78 11.94
C SER A 471 -7.52 21.69 11.28
N LYS A 472 -7.32 23.00 11.45
CA LYS A 472 -8.04 24.05 10.71
C LYS A 472 -7.07 25.18 10.41
N ASN A 473 -7.03 25.60 9.15
CA ASN A 473 -6.20 26.72 8.66
C ASN A 473 -4.75 26.63 9.15
N TYR A 474 -4.09 25.50 8.90
CA TYR A 474 -2.68 25.23 9.27
C TYR A 474 -2.40 25.04 10.76
N THR A 475 -3.40 25.11 11.64
CA THR A 475 -3.22 24.90 13.08
C THR A 475 -3.87 23.59 13.51
N ILE A 476 -3.16 22.80 14.33
CA ILE A 476 -3.76 21.67 15.04
C ILE A 476 -4.70 22.22 16.12
N ILE A 477 -5.98 21.85 16.05
CA ILE A 477 -7.01 22.32 16.99
C ILE A 477 -7.37 21.26 18.04
N SER A 478 -7.09 19.98 17.76
CA SER A 478 -7.24 18.87 18.72
C SER A 478 -6.27 17.75 18.35
N ASP A 479 -5.66 17.12 19.34
CA ASP A 479 -4.81 15.94 19.17
C ASP A 479 -4.91 15.07 20.42
N ASN A 480 -5.69 14.00 20.32
CA ASN A 480 -5.87 13.05 21.41
C ASN A 480 -5.29 11.71 20.98
N SER A 481 -4.40 11.14 21.78
CA SER A 481 -3.84 9.81 21.52
C SER A 481 -3.81 8.98 22.79
N GLY A 482 -3.75 7.66 22.63
CA GLY A 482 -3.58 6.76 23.75
C GLY A 482 -3.48 5.29 23.34
N ASP A 483 -2.98 4.51 24.27
CA ASP A 483 -2.69 3.08 24.11
C ASP A 483 -3.62 2.21 24.98
N SER A 484 -4.59 2.85 25.63
CA SER A 484 -5.51 2.22 26.57
C SER A 484 -6.75 1.71 25.85
N CYS A 485 -6.71 0.45 25.43
CA CYS A 485 -7.95 -0.28 25.18
C CYS A 485 -8.57 -0.59 26.53
N SER A 486 -9.76 -0.04 26.78
CA SER A 486 -10.64 -0.61 27.78
C SER A 486 -10.77 -2.09 27.43
N LYS A 487 -10.16 -2.97 28.24
CA LYS A 487 -10.57 -4.38 28.26
C LYS A 487 -12.05 -4.28 28.61
N GLY A 488 -12.92 -4.38 27.60
CA GLY A 488 -14.30 -4.75 27.86
C GLY A 488 -14.17 -6.00 28.71
N SER A 489 -14.58 -5.91 29.97
CA SER A 489 -14.83 -7.08 30.78
C SER A 489 -15.61 -8.06 29.89
N PRO A 490 -15.30 -9.36 29.89
CA PRO A 490 -16.29 -10.31 29.42
C PRO A 490 -17.49 -10.05 30.32
N SER A 491 -18.50 -9.38 29.77
CA SER A 491 -19.73 -9.10 30.49
C SER A 491 -20.18 -10.43 31.05
N SER A 492 -20.21 -10.46 32.37
CA SER A 492 -20.76 -11.50 33.21
C SER A 492 -21.86 -12.27 32.51
N GLY A 493 -21.75 -13.60 32.55
CA GLY A 493 -22.61 -14.53 31.87
C GLY A 493 -24.07 -14.07 31.80
N VAL A 494 -24.58 -13.99 30.58
CA VAL A 494 -26.02 -14.08 30.35
C VAL A 494 -26.45 -15.39 30.98
N LYS A 495 -27.02 -15.29 32.19
CA LYS A 495 -27.75 -16.37 32.82
C LYS A 495 -28.86 -16.74 31.84
N PHE A 496 -28.75 -17.91 31.22
CA PHE A 496 -29.88 -18.56 30.58
C PHE A 496 -30.95 -18.76 31.66
N SER A 497 -31.94 -17.87 31.72
CA SER A 497 -33.17 -18.17 32.43
C SER A 497 -33.93 -19.17 31.58
N SER A 498 -34.00 -20.41 32.05
CA SER A 498 -34.92 -21.40 31.50
C SER A 498 -36.35 -20.94 31.78
N ASN A 499 -37.03 -20.40 30.78
CA ASN A 499 -38.48 -20.35 30.79
C ASN A 499 -39.01 -21.20 29.64
N LYS A 500 -39.40 -22.42 30.01
CA LYS A 500 -40.36 -23.23 29.27
C LYS A 500 -41.64 -22.41 29.13
N ASN A 501 -42.06 -22.13 27.90
CA ASN A 501 -43.44 -22.19 27.45
C ASN A 501 -43.51 -21.80 25.96
N GLN A 502 -43.44 -22.81 25.09
CA GLN A 502 -44.07 -22.74 23.77
C GLN A 502 -45.57 -22.97 23.94
N PRO A 503 -46.37 -22.37 23.05
CA PRO A 503 -47.40 -23.15 22.38
C PRO A 503 -47.15 -23.17 20.88
N ALA A 504 -47.22 -24.39 20.35
CA ALA A 504 -47.24 -24.69 18.93
C ALA A 504 -48.46 -24.09 18.21
N ARG A 505 -48.32 -23.74 16.93
CA ARG A 505 -49.11 -24.34 15.83
C ARG A 505 -48.77 -23.82 14.43
N LYS A 506 -48.41 -24.78 13.58
CA LYS A 506 -48.90 -25.06 12.21
C LYS A 506 -48.75 -24.03 11.08
N ARG A 507 -47.96 -24.46 10.07
CA ARG A 507 -48.21 -24.49 8.61
C ARG A 507 -49.41 -23.69 8.08
N LEU A 508 -49.19 -22.95 6.99
CA LEU A 508 -49.87 -23.23 5.71
C LEU A 508 -49.11 -22.64 4.51
N LEU A 509 -49.10 -23.42 3.43
CA LEU A 509 -48.70 -23.12 2.05
C LEU A 509 -49.97 -22.79 1.23
N LYS A 510 -49.78 -22.13 0.07
CA LYS A 510 -50.73 -21.72 -1.00
C LYS A 510 -51.32 -20.31 -0.79
N LEU A 511 -51.35 -19.41 -1.76
CA LEU A 511 -51.25 -19.49 -3.23
C LEU A 511 -50.06 -18.70 -3.80
#